data_AF-A0A1W9MCN6-F1
#
_entry.id   AF-A0A1W9MCN6-F1
#
_cell.length_a   1.000
_cell.length_b   1.000
_cell.length_c   1.000
_cell.angle_alpha   90.00
_cell.angle_beta   90.00
_cell.angle_gamma   90.00
#
_symmetry.space_group_name_H-M   'P 1'
#
loop_
_entity.id
_entity.type
_entity.pdbx_description
1 polymer ?
#
loop_
_entity_poly.entity_id
_entity_poly.type
_entity_poly.pdbx_seq_one_letter_code
_entity_poly.pdbx_strand_id
1 'polypeptide(L)' 'MTTPKHCPGFEQFKNLKSFMCKCPSCGAKKEIFSDEFGKTHKCDKCKKEIDFTQCKLEG' A
#
# COMPACT_ATOMS: atom_id res chain seq x y z
N MET A 1 6.61 -34.33 -9.00
CA MET A 1 5.44 -33.42 -9.11
C MET A 1 5.97 -32.04 -9.41
N THR A 2 5.87 -31.58 -10.67
CA THR A 2 6.28 -30.24 -11.06
C THR A 2 5.21 -29.25 -10.60
N THR A 3 5.52 -28.41 -9.61
CA THR A 3 4.68 -27.25 -9.30
C THR A 3 4.56 -26.41 -10.58
N PRO A 4 3.35 -26.13 -11.08
CA PRO A 4 3.18 -25.31 -12.26
C PRO A 4 3.78 -23.93 -11.97
N LYS A 5 4.86 -23.61 -12.67
CA LYS A 5 5.70 -22.40 -12.53
C LYS A 5 5.01 -21.12 -13.02
N HIS A 6 3.69 -21.17 -13.14
CA HIS A 6 2.85 -20.11 -13.65
C HIS A 6 1.57 -20.13 -12.81
N CYS A 7 1.46 -19.24 -11.82
CA CYS A 7 0.18 -18.86 -11.25
C CYS A 7 -0.39 -17.78 -12.17
N PRO A 8 -1.30 -18.12 -13.10
CA PRO A 8 -1.90 -17.16 -14.02
C PRO A 8 -2.89 -16.31 -13.21
N GLY A 9 -2.39 -15.21 -12.64
CA GLY A 9 -3.13 -14.32 -11.74
C GLY A 9 -2.23 -13.30 -11.03
N PHE A 10 -0.95 -13.63 -10.80
CA PHE A 10 -0.03 -12.70 -10.15
C PHE A 10 0.43 -11.54 -11.06
N GLU A 11 0.34 -11.72 -12.38
CA GLU A 11 0.68 -10.67 -13.34
C GLU A 11 -0.34 -9.52 -13.40
N GLN A 12 -1.57 -9.76 -12.90
CA GLN A 12 -2.62 -8.74 -12.81
C GLN A 12 -2.28 -7.71 -11.72
N PHE A 13 -1.55 -8.14 -10.69
CA PHE A 13 -1.08 -7.31 -9.59
C PHE A 13 0.28 -6.64 -9.87
N LYS A 14 0.93 -6.92 -11.02
CA LYS A 14 2.22 -6.28 -11.40
C LYS A 14 2.15 -4.75 -11.48
N ASN A 15 0.97 -4.18 -11.70
CA ASN A 15 0.77 -2.73 -11.79
C ASN A 15 0.29 -2.09 -10.47
N LEU A 16 -0.11 -2.90 -9.48
CA LEU A 16 -0.44 -2.39 -8.14
C LEU A 16 0.86 -2.07 -7.44
N LYS A 17 1.36 -0.84 -7.62
CA LYS A 17 2.49 -0.36 -6.82
C LYS A 17 2.00 -0.22 -5.38
N SER A 18 2.58 -1.03 -4.50
CA SER A 18 2.45 -0.86 -3.06
C SER A 18 3.56 0.07 -2.58
N PHE A 19 3.20 0.99 -1.70
CA PHE A 19 4.10 1.96 -1.12
C PHE A 19 3.98 1.92 0.40
N MET A 20 5.11 1.94 1.08
CA MET A 20 5.17 1.98 2.54
C MET A 20 5.11 3.43 3.01
N CYS A 21 3.91 3.90 3.39
CA CYS A 21 3.75 5.23 3.95
C CYS A 21 3.83 5.19 5.49
N LYS A 22 4.48 6.16 6.11
CA LYS A 22 4.43 6.34 7.57
C LYS A 22 3.30 7.29 7.93
N CYS A 23 2.44 6.88 8.85
CA CYS A 23 1.45 7.76 9.46
C CYS A 23 2.16 8.94 10.14
N PRO A 24 1.90 10.20 9.76
CA PRO A 24 2.57 11.37 10.34
C PRO A 24 2.21 11.60 11.82
N SER A 25 1.08 11.05 12.29
CA SER A 25 0.65 11.20 13.69
C SER A 25 1.30 10.21 14.67
N CYS A 26 1.67 9.01 14.23
CA CYS A 26 2.19 7.98 15.14
C CYS A 26 3.41 7.21 14.63
N GLY A 27 3.87 7.49 13.40
CA GLY A 27 5.01 6.83 12.77
C GLY A 27 4.75 5.39 12.30
N ALA A 28 3.51 4.89 12.39
CA ALA A 28 3.16 3.55 11.93
C ALA A 28 3.34 3.43 10.42
N LYS A 29 4.09 2.42 9.96
CA LYS A 29 4.19 2.08 8.53
C LYS A 29 2.88 1.40 8.11
N LYS A 30 2.24 1.93 7.09
CA LYS A 30 1.07 1.33 6.45
C LYS A 30 1.39 1.16 4.97
N GLU A 31 1.21 -0.06 4.49
CA GLU A 31 1.32 -0.36 3.08
C GLU A 31 0.05 0.12 2.38
N ILE A 32 0.22 0.90 1.33
CA ILE A 32 -0.87 1.46 0.53
C ILE A 32 -0.66 1.10 -0.92
N PHE A 33 -1.73 0.64 -1.54
CA PHE A 33 -1.75 0.30 -2.94
C PHE A 33 -2.15 1.52 -3.76
N SER A 34 -1.63 1.61 -4.99
CA SER A 34 -1.90 2.75 -5.89
C SER A 34 -3.39 2.97 -6.17
N ASP A 35 -4.20 1.92 -6.18
CA ASP A 35 -5.67 2.01 -6.37
C ASP A 35 -6.39 2.66 -5.18
N GLU A 36 -5.78 2.55 -3.99
CA GLU A 36 -6.34 3.05 -2.74
C GLU A 36 -5.86 4.47 -2.41
N PHE A 37 -4.95 5.05 -3.21
CA PHE A 37 -4.35 6.36 -2.94
C PHE A 37 -5.37 7.52 -2.98
N GLY A 38 -6.46 7.36 -3.73
CA GLY A 38 -7.55 8.33 -3.81
C GLY A 38 -8.59 8.23 -2.69
N LYS A 39 -8.44 7.28 -1.76
CA LYS A 39 -9.39 7.05 -0.67
C LYS A 39 -8.81 7.54 0.66
N THR A 40 -9.70 7.99 1.54
CA THR A 40 -9.33 8.40 2.90
C THR A 40 -9.07 7.14 3.74
N HIS A 41 -7.82 6.88 4.15
CA HIS A 41 -7.55 5.80 5.12
C HIS A 41 -7.23 6.34 6.49
N LYS A 42 -7.69 5.60 7.50
CA LYS A 42 -7.36 5.85 8.89
C LYS A 42 -6.23 4.93 9.33
N CYS A 43 -5.39 5.45 10.20
CA CYS A 43 -4.34 4.67 10.83
C CYS A 43 -4.96 3.65 11.78
N ASP A 44 -4.55 2.39 11.67
CA ASP A 44 -5.03 1.35 12.58
C ASP A 44 -4.59 1.60 14.03
N LYS A 45 -3.39 2.15 14.20
CA LYS A 45 -2.81 2.44 15.51
C LYS A 45 -3.43 3.63 16.21
N CYS A 46 -3.49 4.79 15.53
CA CYS A 46 -3.94 6.03 16.16
C CYS A 46 -5.35 6.48 15.75
N LYS A 47 -6.01 5.75 14.84
CA LYS A 47 -7.35 6.03 14.30
C LYS A 47 -7.51 7.40 13.63
N LYS A 48 -6.42 8.12 13.43
CA LYS A 48 -6.39 9.39 12.70
C LYS A 48 -6.34 9.15 11.20
N GLU A 49 -6.90 10.10 10.45
CA GLU A 49 -6.79 10.14 8.99
C GLU A 49 -5.31 10.23 8.61
N ILE A 50 -4.88 9.30 7.75
CA ILE A 50 -3.54 9.33 7.18
C ILE A 50 -3.67 10.00 5.82
N ASP A 51 -3.01 11.13 5.70
CA ASP A 51 -2.93 11.86 4.45
C ASP A 51 -1.78 11.27 3.61
N PHE A 52 -2.10 10.30 2.75
CA PHE A 52 -1.10 9.61 1.92
C PHE A 52 -0.58 10.49 0.78
N THR A 53 -1.32 11.53 0.42
CA THR A 53 -0.89 12.62 -0.47
C THR A 53 0.35 13.34 0.06
N GLN A 54 0.54 13.39 1.39
CA GLN A 54 1.76 13.90 2.02
C GLN A 54 2.89 12.89 2.09
N CYS A 55 2.61 11.60 1.88
CA CYS A 55 3.65 10.59 1.77
C CYS A 55 4.36 10.75 0.43
N LYS A 56 5.55 11.35 0.48
CA LYS A 56 6.45 11.41 -0.66
C LYS A 56 6.85 9.98 -1.02
N LEU A 57 6.42 9.57 -2.20
CA LEU A 57 6.96 8.41 -2.90
C LEU A 57 8.41 8.74 -3.21
N GLU A 58 9.34 8.37 -2.33
CA GLU A 58 10.75 8.28 -2.71
C GLU A 58 10.85 7.09 -3.66
N GLY A 59 10.71 7.40 -4.95
CA GLY A 59 10.79 6.46 -6.07
C GLY A 59 12.21 5.99 -6.32
#